data_AF-A0A928HJC3-F1
#
_entry.id   AF-A0A928HJC3-F1
#
_cell.length_a   1.000
_cell.length_b   1.000
_cell.length_c   1.000
_cell.angle_alpha   90.00
_cell.angle_beta   90.00
_cell.angle_gamma   90.00
#
_symmetry.space_group_name_H-M   'P 1'
#
loop_
_entity.id
_entity.type
_entity.pdbx_description
1 polymer ?
#
loop_
_entity_poly.entity_id
_entity_poly.type
_entity_poly.pdbx_seq_one_letter_code
_entity_poly.pdbx_strand_id
1 'polypeptide(L)'
;MFTLLWGSVLTLLGSMTLDKPISLPSHGKGIIQIDFLPEMDPLPIPQTWEHLVDLSNEQKKKFEDEWLRHFGTLQENVTPASVTNISRWSRDAMKSYRYVTLPKPEKTLWQTTAHDPAKNIFLRTAFLDTLPTEQGMRRNLTAGAVFDTRTGQILSILVTIRSELEHETQPQKRWFF
;
A
#
# COMPACT_ATOMS: atom_id res chain seq x y z
N MET A 1 -5.23 -21.07 -62.82
CA MET A 1 -5.31 -21.93 -61.63
C MET A 1 -4.05 -21.71 -60.80
N PHE A 2 -4.10 -20.77 -59.86
CA PHE A 2 -3.09 -20.53 -58.82
C PHE A 2 -3.80 -19.82 -57.67
N THR A 3 -3.97 -20.51 -56.54
CA THR A 3 -4.56 -20.00 -55.30
C THR A 3 -3.44 -19.51 -54.40
N LEU A 4 -3.42 -18.21 -54.09
CA LEU A 4 -2.59 -17.64 -53.02
C LEU A 4 -3.48 -17.40 -51.80
N LEU A 5 -3.35 -18.27 -50.81
CA LEU A 5 -3.83 -18.10 -49.44
C LEU A 5 -2.94 -17.06 -48.76
N TRP A 6 -3.49 -15.89 -48.44
CA TRP A 6 -2.90 -14.99 -47.45
C TRP A 6 -3.62 -15.21 -46.12
N GLY A 7 -2.89 -15.87 -45.21
CA GLY A 7 -3.29 -16.12 -43.85
C GLY A 7 -3.29 -14.84 -43.03
N SER A 8 -4.35 -14.72 -42.23
CA SER A 8 -4.55 -13.74 -41.18
C SER A 8 -3.38 -13.73 -40.18
N VAL A 9 -2.79 -12.55 -39.94
CA VAL A 9 -2.05 -12.27 -38.71
C VAL A 9 -2.95 -11.37 -37.87
N LEU A 10 -3.84 -11.99 -37.10
CA LEU A 10 -4.55 -11.30 -36.03
C LEU A 10 -3.61 -11.26 -34.83
N THR A 11 -2.99 -10.12 -34.60
CA THR A 11 -2.13 -9.87 -33.44
C THR A 11 -2.99 -9.95 -32.18
N LEU A 12 -2.88 -11.05 -31.43
CA LEU A 12 -3.39 -11.15 -30.07
C LEU A 12 -2.58 -10.19 -29.19
N LEU A 13 -3.09 -8.96 -29.05
CA LEU A 13 -2.81 -8.14 -27.88
C LEU A 13 -3.50 -8.81 -26.70
N GLY A 14 -2.76 -9.70 -26.03
CA GLY A 14 -3.13 -10.21 -24.73
C GLY A 14 -3.20 -9.05 -23.75
N SER A 15 -4.41 -8.58 -23.49
CA SER A 15 -4.71 -7.80 -22.29
C SER A 15 -4.28 -8.61 -21.09
N MET A 16 -3.11 -8.31 -20.53
CA MET A 16 -2.76 -8.74 -19.18
C MET A 16 -3.64 -7.95 -18.22
N THR A 17 -4.90 -8.37 -18.07
CA THR A 17 -5.66 -8.02 -16.87
C THR A 17 -4.97 -8.71 -15.71
N LEU A 18 -4.51 -7.92 -14.76
CA LEU A 18 -3.98 -8.41 -13.49
C LEU A 18 -5.17 -8.91 -12.64
N ASP A 19 -5.88 -9.93 -13.11
CA ASP A 19 -6.99 -10.60 -12.43
C ASP A 19 -6.46 -11.58 -11.39
N LYS A 20 -5.59 -11.11 -10.48
CA LYS A 20 -5.44 -11.81 -9.20
C LYS A 20 -6.47 -11.23 -8.24
N PRO A 21 -7.62 -11.88 -8.05
CA PRO A 21 -8.51 -11.51 -6.97
C PRO A 21 -7.71 -11.56 -5.67
N ILE A 22 -7.82 -10.50 -4.86
CA ILE A 22 -7.33 -10.49 -3.49
C ILE A 22 -7.88 -11.76 -2.85
N SER A 23 -7.00 -12.72 -2.56
CA SER A 23 -7.35 -13.87 -1.75
C SER A 23 -7.44 -13.34 -0.33
N LEU A 24 -8.63 -12.84 0.03
CA LEU A 24 -8.92 -12.47 1.41
C LEU A 24 -8.84 -13.77 2.22
N PRO A 25 -7.93 -13.88 3.21
CA PRO A 25 -7.84 -15.06 4.05
C PRO A 25 -9.15 -15.26 4.80
N SER A 26 -9.62 -16.51 4.89
CA SER A 26 -10.70 -16.87 5.82
C SER A 26 -10.10 -16.88 7.23
N HIS A 27 -10.21 -15.79 7.98
CA HIS A 27 -9.65 -15.73 9.33
C HIS A 27 -10.66 -16.14 10.41
N GLY A 28 -10.22 -17.12 11.22
CA GLY A 28 -10.64 -17.26 12.60
C GLY A 28 -10.13 -16.09 13.45
N LYS A 29 -10.83 -15.82 14.55
CA LYS A 29 -10.53 -14.73 15.49
C LYS A 29 -9.06 -14.75 15.95
N GLY A 30 -8.27 -13.73 15.61
CA GLY A 30 -7.11 -13.32 16.42
C GLY A 30 -5.84 -12.91 15.70
N ILE A 31 -5.56 -13.41 14.48
CA ILE A 31 -4.31 -13.08 13.76
C ILE A 31 -4.67 -12.40 12.45
N ILE A 32 -4.14 -11.19 12.24
CA ILE A 32 -4.27 -10.46 10.99
C ILE A 32 -3.20 -10.90 9.99
N GLN A 33 -3.55 -11.04 8.72
CA GLN A 33 -2.56 -11.27 7.67
C GLN A 33 -1.80 -9.97 7.38
N ILE A 34 -0.46 -10.06 7.37
CA ILE A 34 0.44 -8.99 6.96
C ILE A 34 1.21 -9.44 5.73
N ASP A 35 1.01 -8.75 4.61
CA ASP A 35 1.68 -9.04 3.34
C ASP A 35 2.72 -7.96 3.02
N PHE A 36 3.92 -8.40 2.66
CA PHE A 36 5.00 -7.54 2.21
C PHE A 36 5.04 -7.54 0.69
N LEU A 37 4.64 -6.41 0.09
CA LEU A 37 4.65 -6.24 -1.36
C LEU A 37 6.02 -5.70 -1.80
N PRO A 38 6.58 -6.17 -2.93
CA PRO A 38 7.78 -5.61 -3.51
C PRO A 38 7.71 -4.08 -3.66
N GLU A 39 8.86 -3.43 -3.60
CA GLU A 39 8.97 -1.99 -3.76
C GLU A 39 8.29 -1.50 -5.05
N MET A 40 7.51 -0.43 -4.93
CA MET A 40 6.74 0.20 -6.01
C MET A 40 5.64 -0.66 -6.65
N ASP A 41 5.48 -1.94 -6.28
CA ASP A 41 4.36 -2.74 -6.75
C ASP A 41 3.05 -2.05 -6.39
N PRO A 42 2.09 -1.91 -7.31
CA PRO A 42 0.83 -1.24 -7.02
C PRO A 42 0.11 -1.93 -5.86
N LEU A 43 -0.56 -1.16 -5.00
CA LEU A 43 -1.50 -1.77 -4.08
C LEU A 43 -2.54 -2.53 -4.93
N PRO A 44 -2.96 -3.74 -4.54
CA PRO A 44 -3.90 -4.54 -5.30
C PRO A 44 -5.30 -3.93 -5.17
N ILE A 45 -5.52 -2.79 -5.83
CA ILE A 45 -6.79 -2.07 -5.88
C ILE A 45 -7.46 -2.49 -7.19
N PRO A 46 -8.55 -3.27 -7.15
CA PRO A 46 -9.32 -3.58 -8.34
C PRO A 46 -9.81 -2.31 -9.04
N GLN A 47 -9.91 -2.34 -10.37
CA GLN A 47 -10.40 -1.20 -11.16
C GLN A 47 -11.84 -0.80 -10.80
N THR A 48 -12.60 -1.69 -10.17
CA THR A 48 -13.97 -1.45 -9.71
C THR A 48 -14.06 -0.64 -8.43
N TRP A 49 -12.93 -0.35 -7.78
CA TRP A 49 -12.91 0.43 -6.55
C TRP A 49 -12.94 1.92 -6.86
N GLU A 50 -13.72 2.64 -6.07
CA GLU A 50 -13.87 4.09 -6.18
C GLU A 50 -12.78 4.78 -5.36
N HIS A 51 -12.25 5.89 -5.88
CA HIS A 51 -11.29 6.73 -5.17
C HIS A 51 -12.00 7.89 -4.45
N LEU A 52 -11.39 8.40 -3.37
CA LEU A 52 -11.78 9.65 -2.68
C LEU A 52 -13.11 9.61 -1.90
N VAL A 53 -13.74 8.45 -1.73
CA VAL A 53 -14.83 8.27 -0.75
C VAL A 53 -14.20 8.04 0.62
N ASP A 54 -14.41 8.96 1.56
CA ASP A 54 -13.86 8.84 2.91
C ASP A 54 -14.84 8.19 3.89
N LEU A 55 -14.28 7.57 4.93
CA LEU A 55 -15.05 6.95 6.01
C LEU A 55 -15.80 8.00 6.83
N SER A 56 -16.97 7.61 7.36
CA SER A 56 -17.65 8.39 8.39
C SER A 56 -16.83 8.44 9.68
N ASN A 57 -17.12 9.40 10.57
CA ASN A 57 -16.40 9.52 11.84
C ASN A 57 -16.52 8.26 12.71
N GLU A 58 -17.68 7.59 12.70
CA GLU A 58 -17.87 6.35 13.44
C GLU A 58 -17.01 5.21 12.85
N GLN A 59 -16.96 5.10 11.52
CA GLN A 59 -16.15 4.11 10.83
C GLN A 59 -14.65 4.36 11.04
N LYS A 60 -14.22 5.64 11.03
CA LYS A 60 -12.83 6.03 11.33
C LYS A 60 -12.43 5.60 12.74
N LYS A 61 -13.29 5.84 13.72
CA LYS A 61 -13.04 5.41 15.11
C LYS A 61 -12.93 3.88 15.22
N LYS A 62 -13.84 3.12 14.59
CA LYS A 62 -13.77 1.65 14.57
C LYS A 62 -12.48 1.15 13.92
N PHE A 63 -12.07 1.79 12.82
CA PHE A 63 -10.81 1.49 12.17
C PHE A 63 -9.61 1.75 13.11
N GLU A 64 -9.60 2.88 13.81
CA GLU A 64 -8.53 3.23 14.76
C GLU A 64 -8.46 2.22 15.92
N ASP A 65 -9.60 1.77 16.44
CA ASP A 65 -9.67 0.75 17.49
C ASP A 65 -9.16 -0.63 17.01
N GLU A 66 -9.43 -1.01 15.76
CA GLU A 66 -8.86 -2.22 15.15
C GLU A 66 -7.36 -2.06 14.89
N TRP A 67 -6.94 -0.90 14.37
CA TRP A 67 -5.53 -0.61 14.12
C TRP A 67 -4.70 -0.74 15.40
N LEU A 68 -5.18 -0.16 16.51
CA LEU A 68 -4.52 -0.27 17.81
C LEU A 68 -4.36 -1.73 18.26
N ARG A 69 -5.36 -2.57 18.00
CA ARG A 69 -5.31 -4.00 18.35
C ARG A 69 -4.28 -4.77 17.53
N HIS A 70 -4.12 -4.43 16.24
CA HIS A 70 -3.22 -5.13 15.33
C HIS A 70 -1.82 -4.52 15.25
N PHE A 71 -1.61 -3.33 15.82
CA PHE A 71 -0.32 -2.64 15.74
C PHE A 71 0.83 -3.44 16.35
N GLY A 72 0.59 -4.16 17.45
CA GLY A 72 1.60 -5.04 18.05
C GLY A 72 2.09 -6.10 17.06
N THR A 73 1.17 -6.76 16.36
CA THR A 73 1.50 -7.74 15.32
C THR A 73 2.28 -7.09 14.16
N LEU A 74 1.92 -5.87 13.75
CA LEU A 74 2.69 -5.13 12.75
C LEU A 74 4.13 -4.87 13.24
N GLN A 75 4.30 -4.39 14.47
CA GLN A 75 5.60 -4.06 15.02
C GLN A 75 6.53 -5.29 15.12
N GLU A 76 5.97 -6.47 15.40
CA GLU A 76 6.72 -7.72 15.42
C GLU A 76 7.17 -8.17 14.01
N ASN A 77 6.36 -7.90 12.99
CA ASN A 77 6.62 -8.36 11.62
C ASN A 77 7.45 -7.38 10.79
N VAL A 78 7.30 -6.08 11.01
CA VAL A 78 8.03 -5.03 10.28
C VAL A 78 9.41 -4.85 10.91
N THR A 79 10.34 -5.67 10.44
CA THR A 79 11.75 -5.67 10.84
C THR A 79 12.64 -5.10 9.73
N PRO A 80 13.88 -4.65 10.04
CA PRO A 80 14.82 -4.22 9.01
C PRO A 80 15.06 -5.29 7.93
N ALA A 81 15.07 -6.57 8.30
CA ALA A 81 15.20 -7.68 7.37
C ALA A 81 13.99 -7.78 6.42
N SER A 82 12.76 -7.72 6.95
CA SER A 82 11.54 -7.76 6.12
C SER A 82 11.46 -6.58 5.14
N VAL A 83 11.84 -5.37 5.58
CA VAL A 83 11.87 -4.17 4.74
C VAL A 83 12.96 -4.26 3.67
N THR A 84 14.14 -4.76 4.04
CA THR A 84 15.23 -4.97 3.08
C THR A 84 14.86 -6.01 2.02
N ASN A 85 14.10 -7.05 2.38
CA ASN A 85 13.68 -8.09 1.45
C ASN A 85 12.73 -7.59 0.35
N ILE A 86 11.91 -6.58 0.63
CA ILE A 86 11.03 -5.97 -0.38
C ILE A 86 11.66 -4.80 -1.13
N SER A 87 12.81 -4.30 -0.67
CA SER A 87 13.52 -3.24 -1.40
C SER A 87 14.28 -3.81 -2.58
N ARG A 88 14.19 -3.12 -3.72
CA ARG A 88 14.99 -3.46 -4.92
C ARG A 88 16.36 -2.76 -4.95
N TRP A 89 16.69 -1.97 -3.92
CA TRP A 89 17.87 -1.10 -3.92
C TRP A 89 19.12 -1.78 -3.42
N SER A 90 20.26 -1.13 -3.68
CA SER A 90 21.56 -1.61 -3.25
C SER A 90 21.47 -1.98 -1.76
N ARG A 91 21.89 -3.21 -1.43
CA ARG A 91 22.02 -3.61 -0.02
C ARG A 91 22.83 -2.56 0.75
N ASP A 92 23.71 -1.84 0.07
CA ASP A 92 24.60 -0.82 0.60
C ASP A 92 23.89 0.41 1.17
N ALA A 93 22.90 0.99 0.48
CA ALA A 93 22.09 2.08 1.05
C ALA A 93 21.33 1.60 2.29
N MET A 94 20.77 0.38 2.19
CA MET A 94 20.03 -0.27 3.28
C MET A 94 20.94 -0.83 4.39
N LYS A 95 22.28 -0.89 4.22
CA LYS A 95 23.21 -1.32 5.27
C LYS A 95 23.12 -0.39 6.49
N SER A 96 22.75 0.86 6.31
CA SER A 96 22.57 1.83 7.39
C SER A 96 21.22 1.68 8.11
N TYR A 97 20.25 0.96 7.53
CA TYR A 97 18.92 0.75 8.09
C TYR A 97 18.94 -0.31 9.19
N ARG A 98 19.36 0.09 10.39
CA ARG A 98 19.54 -0.80 11.55
C ARG A 98 18.26 -1.05 12.35
N TYR A 99 17.34 -0.10 12.33
CA TYR A 99 16.10 -0.12 13.12
C TYR A 99 14.95 0.46 12.30
N VAL A 100 13.76 -0.10 12.46
CA VAL A 100 12.52 0.47 11.91
C VAL A 100 11.96 1.45 12.94
N THR A 101 11.61 2.66 12.51
CA THR A 101 10.98 3.66 13.38
C THR A 101 9.52 3.83 13.00
N LEU A 102 8.65 2.99 13.58
CA LEU A 102 7.20 3.14 13.38
C LEU A 102 6.66 4.31 14.21
N PRO A 103 5.70 5.11 13.69
CA PRO A 103 4.99 6.07 14.50
C PRO A 103 4.23 5.36 15.62
N LYS A 104 3.93 6.08 16.70
CA LYS A 104 2.95 5.61 17.66
C LYS A 104 1.62 5.30 16.93
N PRO A 105 0.90 4.23 17.28
CA PRO A 105 -0.29 3.84 16.53
C PRO A 105 -1.33 4.97 16.47
N GLU A 106 -1.50 5.74 17.55
CA GLU A 106 -2.44 6.87 17.64
C GLU A 106 -2.01 8.09 16.80
N LYS A 107 -0.73 8.15 16.41
CA LYS A 107 -0.17 9.22 15.57
C LYS A 107 -0.09 8.83 14.10
N THR A 108 -0.52 7.62 13.74
CA THR A 108 -0.48 7.16 12.36
C THR A 108 -1.55 7.90 11.55
N LEU A 109 -1.12 8.68 10.55
CA LEU A 109 -2.01 9.48 9.73
C LEU A 109 -2.53 8.67 8.55
N TRP A 110 -3.76 8.18 8.67
CA TRP A 110 -4.42 7.34 7.67
C TRP A 110 -5.27 8.14 6.71
N GLN A 111 -5.04 7.92 5.42
CA GLN A 111 -5.86 8.48 4.33
C GLN A 111 -6.62 7.36 3.64
N THR A 112 -7.87 7.62 3.25
CA THR A 112 -8.66 6.66 2.47
C THR A 112 -8.28 6.78 1.00
N THR A 113 -7.87 5.67 0.41
CA THR A 113 -7.27 5.65 -0.94
C THR A 113 -8.19 5.02 -1.97
N ALA A 114 -8.98 4.01 -1.55
CA ALA A 114 -9.94 3.34 -2.41
C ALA A 114 -11.06 2.65 -1.60
N HIS A 115 -12.19 2.39 -2.24
CA HIS A 115 -13.38 1.80 -1.66
C HIS A 115 -14.08 0.83 -2.61
N ASP A 116 -14.47 -0.35 -2.12
CA ASP A 116 -15.36 -1.30 -2.79
C ASP A 116 -16.80 -1.12 -2.29
N PRO A 117 -17.68 -0.42 -3.04
CA PRO A 117 -19.06 -0.19 -2.60
C PRO A 117 -19.90 -1.47 -2.53
N ALA A 118 -19.58 -2.48 -3.35
CA ALA A 118 -20.33 -3.74 -3.33
C ALA A 118 -20.08 -4.53 -2.05
N LYS A 119 -18.87 -4.42 -1.49
CA LYS A 119 -18.47 -5.14 -0.28
C LYS A 119 -18.36 -4.26 0.97
N ASN A 120 -18.51 -2.94 0.83
CA ASN A 120 -18.28 -1.95 1.88
C ASN A 120 -16.88 -2.08 2.52
N ILE A 121 -15.87 -2.33 1.67
CA ILE A 121 -14.46 -2.50 2.04
C ILE A 121 -13.68 -1.25 1.64
N PHE A 122 -12.82 -0.76 2.52
CA PHE A 122 -12.00 0.42 2.30
C PHE A 122 -10.52 0.06 2.39
N LEU A 123 -9.71 0.61 1.50
CA LEU A 123 -8.26 0.62 1.64
C LEU A 123 -7.85 1.99 2.16
N ARG A 124 -7.22 2.00 3.33
CA ARG A 124 -6.58 3.19 3.88
C ARG A 124 -5.07 3.01 3.80
N THR A 125 -4.34 4.08 3.54
CA THR A 125 -2.87 4.07 3.52
C THR A 125 -2.29 5.05 4.51
N ALA A 126 -1.13 4.71 5.08
CA ALA A 126 -0.38 5.58 5.97
C ALA A 126 1.13 5.43 5.76
N PHE A 127 1.84 6.54 5.99
CA PHE A 127 3.28 6.54 6.11
C PHE A 127 3.70 5.88 7.44
N LEU A 128 4.69 4.99 7.38
CA LEU A 128 5.26 4.30 8.54
C LEU A 128 6.68 4.74 8.87
N ASP A 129 7.55 4.88 7.89
CA ASP A 129 8.97 5.21 8.15
C ASP A 129 9.63 5.81 6.91
N THR A 130 10.72 6.56 7.08
CA THR A 130 11.57 7.03 5.98
C THR A 130 12.80 6.14 5.90
N LEU A 131 13.05 5.58 4.72
CA LEU A 131 14.19 4.71 4.48
C LEU A 131 15.42 5.52 4.05
N PRO A 132 16.63 5.03 4.33
CA PRO A 132 17.86 5.61 3.80
C PRO A 132 17.84 5.61 2.27
N THR A 133 18.28 6.72 1.67
CA THR A 133 18.29 6.89 0.22
C THR A 133 19.63 7.43 -0.26
N GLU A 134 19.99 7.11 -1.51
CA GLU A 134 21.10 7.77 -2.19
C GLU A 134 20.55 9.00 -2.95
N GLN A 135 21.21 10.16 -2.78
CA GLN A 135 21.04 11.41 -3.53
C GLN A 135 19.62 11.72 -4.08
N GLY A 136 18.83 12.49 -3.30
CA GLY A 136 17.70 13.29 -3.82
C GLY A 136 16.37 12.56 -4.06
N MET A 137 16.22 11.32 -3.61
CA MET A 137 14.92 10.63 -3.60
C MET A 137 14.53 10.29 -2.17
N ARG A 138 13.30 10.59 -1.75
CA ARG A 138 12.79 10.14 -0.45
C ARG A 138 11.99 8.86 -0.64
N ARG A 139 12.25 7.88 0.23
CA ARG A 139 11.59 6.57 0.21
C ARG A 139 10.85 6.35 1.51
N ASN A 140 9.60 5.99 1.37
CA ASN A 140 8.66 5.90 2.47
C ASN A 140 8.19 4.45 2.58
N LEU A 141 8.41 3.85 3.74
CA LEU A 141 7.69 2.64 4.13
C LEU A 141 6.23 3.03 4.35
N THR A 142 5.32 2.32 3.69
CA THR A 142 3.89 2.64 3.66
C THR A 142 3.10 1.39 4.06
N ALA A 143 2.08 1.58 4.90
CA ALA A 143 1.07 0.57 5.16
C ALA A 143 -0.21 0.84 4.38
N GLY A 144 -0.86 -0.21 3.90
CA GLY A 144 -2.22 -0.21 3.40
C GLY A 144 -3.07 -1.15 4.25
N ALA A 145 -4.09 -0.66 4.93
CA ALA A 145 -5.01 -1.48 5.73
C ALA A 145 -6.34 -1.66 4.99
N VAL A 146 -6.75 -2.91 4.79
CA VAL A 146 -8.03 -3.27 4.17
C VAL A 146 -9.07 -3.43 5.27
N PHE A 147 -10.09 -2.58 5.29
CA PHE A 147 -11.08 -2.47 6.36
C PHE A 147 -12.49 -2.78 5.85
N ASP A 148 -13.14 -3.79 6.42
CA ASP A 148 -14.57 -4.08 6.16
C ASP A 148 -15.42 -3.32 7.17
N THR A 149 -16.19 -2.34 6.69
CA THR A 149 -17.02 -1.50 7.56
C THR A 149 -18.27 -2.21 8.09
N ARG A 150 -18.69 -3.33 7.49
CA ARG A 150 -19.86 -4.11 7.95
C ARG A 150 -19.51 -4.90 9.21
N THR A 151 -18.33 -5.49 9.23
CA THR A 151 -17.82 -6.23 10.38
C THR A 151 -17.05 -5.32 11.34
N GLY A 152 -16.60 -4.16 10.87
CA GLY A 152 -15.76 -3.23 11.62
C GLY A 152 -14.37 -3.79 11.88
N GLN A 153 -13.83 -4.58 10.95
CA GLN A 153 -12.55 -5.29 11.10
C GLN A 153 -11.55 -4.93 10.02
N ILE A 154 -10.28 -4.85 10.39
CA ILE A 154 -9.19 -4.88 9.41
C ILE A 154 -9.03 -6.34 8.97
N LEU A 155 -9.07 -6.58 7.66
CA LEU A 155 -8.98 -7.90 7.04
C LEU A 155 -7.54 -8.29 6.71
N SER A 156 -6.72 -7.30 6.32
CA SER A 156 -5.29 -7.48 6.08
C SER A 156 -4.55 -6.14 6.16
N ILE A 157 -3.25 -6.22 6.38
CA ILE A 157 -2.32 -5.09 6.28
C ILE A 157 -1.27 -5.40 5.22
N LEU A 158 -1.10 -4.49 4.28
CA LEU A 158 -0.12 -4.54 3.21
C LEU A 158 1.02 -3.58 3.57
N VAL A 159 2.26 -4.02 3.47
CA VAL A 159 3.44 -3.18 3.71
C VAL A 159 4.26 -3.11 2.42
N THR A 160 4.61 -1.91 1.99
CA THR A 160 5.38 -1.68 0.77
C THR A 160 6.27 -0.44 0.89
N ILE A 161 7.17 -0.28 -0.07
CA ILE A 161 8.03 0.91 -0.20
C ILE A 161 7.52 1.74 -1.37
N ARG A 162 7.21 3.02 -1.08
CA ARG A 162 6.86 4.02 -2.09
C ARG A 162 7.96 5.07 -2.17
N SER A 163 8.26 5.53 -3.39
CA SER A 163 9.16 6.66 -3.60
C SER A 163 8.32 7.91 -3.84
N GLU A 164 8.66 9.00 -3.16
CA GLU A 164 8.21 10.33 -3.52
C GLU A 164 9.40 11.03 -4.18
N LEU A 165 9.18 11.57 -5.38
CA LEU A 165 10.12 12.54 -5.94
C LEU A 165 10.17 13.71 -4.96
N GLU A 166 11.36 14.10 -4.51
CA GLU A 166 11.56 15.40 -3.87
C GLU A 166 11.28 16.48 -4.94
N HIS A 167 10.01 16.78 -5.20
CA HIS A 167 9.67 18.05 -5.81
C HIS A 167 10.09 19.11 -4.79
N GLU A 168 11.12 19.87 -5.17
CA GLU A 168 11.59 21.07 -4.50
C GLU A 168 10.47 21.75 -3.72
N THR A 169 10.47 21.60 -2.40
CA THR A 169 9.86 22.60 -1.54
C THR A 169 10.78 23.82 -1.58
N GLN A 170 10.80 24.53 -2.72
CA GLN A 170 11.15 25.94 -2.67
C GLN A 170 10.08 26.59 -1.79
N PRO A 171 10.46 27.22 -0.65
CA PRO A 171 9.50 28.01 0.09
C PRO A 171 9.03 29.11 -0.85
N GLN A 172 7.75 29.14 -1.19
CA GLN A 172 7.15 30.32 -1.78
C GLN A 172 7.47 31.49 -0.85
N LYS A 173 8.43 32.33 -1.25
CA LYS A 173 8.61 33.65 -0.69
C LYS A 173 7.27 34.36 -0.78
N ARG A 174 6.57 34.47 0.35
CA ARG A 174 5.49 35.42 0.53
C ARG A 174 6.11 36.81 0.33
N TRP A 175 5.95 37.37 -0.86
CA TRP A 175 6.04 38.80 -1.05
C TRP A 175 4.79 39.38 -0.42
N PHE A 176 4.95 40.01 0.74
CA PHE A 176 3.94 40.93 1.26
C PHE A 176 3.97 42.18 0.37
N PHE A 177 2.82 42.50 -0.23
CA PHE A 177 2.54 43.84 -0.75
C PHE A 177 1.82 44.65 0.33
#